data_AF-A0A094GS38-F1
#
_entry.id   AF-A0A094GS38-F1
#
_cell.length_a   1.000
_cell.length_b   1.000
_cell.length_c   1.000
_cell.angle_alpha   90.00
_cell.angle_beta   90.00
_cell.angle_gamma   90.00
#
_symmetry.space_group_name_H-M   'P 1'
#
loop_
_entity.id
_entity.type
_entity.pdbx_description
1 polymer ?
#
loop_
_entity_poly.entity_id
_entity_poly.type
_entity_poly.pdbx_seq_one_letter_code
_entity_poly.pdbx_strand_id
1 'polypeptide(L)'
;MAMTRENSQEPTQSRANDTLVTDPMRALYEITKLRNLRSNNIHGHVNIHAARPTILEDDFISKGKVSEADAEELFRTFSTSLNHYLWGGIALVHDNLISVRRSSTLLLAAIFTVTALHVPGKEQVFDICYAEFTALV
;
A
#
# COMPACT_ATOMS: atom_id res chain seq x y z
N MET A 1 -58.09 -33.59 -4.04
CA MET A 1 -57.62 -33.16 -5.37
C MET A 1 -56.10 -33.15 -5.37
N ALA A 2 -55.50 -34.14 -6.01
CA ALA A 2 -54.05 -34.27 -6.13
C ALA A 2 -53.58 -33.43 -7.32
N MET A 3 -52.71 -32.44 -7.07
CA MET A 3 -52.01 -31.71 -8.12
C MET A 3 -50.60 -32.28 -8.24
N THR A 4 -50.42 -33.17 -9.22
CA THR A 4 -49.12 -33.68 -9.64
C THR A 4 -48.34 -32.53 -10.26
N ARG A 5 -47.26 -32.08 -9.61
CA ARG A 5 -46.29 -31.17 -10.21
C ARG A 5 -45.59 -31.90 -11.35
N GLU A 6 -45.79 -31.45 -12.58
CA GLU A 6 -45.02 -31.89 -13.74
C GLU A 6 -43.53 -31.54 -13.57
N ASN A 7 -42.70 -32.55 -13.81
CA ASN A 7 -41.25 -32.53 -13.74
C ASN A 7 -40.67 -31.73 -14.92
N SER A 8 -39.97 -30.62 -14.66
CA SER A 8 -39.22 -29.91 -15.69
C SER A 8 -38.11 -30.79 -16.25
N GLN A 9 -38.13 -31.06 -17.56
CA GLN A 9 -37.04 -31.72 -18.26
C GLN A 9 -35.81 -30.79 -18.29
N GLU A 10 -34.69 -31.26 -17.74
CA GLU A 10 -33.38 -30.66 -18.03
C GLU A 10 -33.07 -30.82 -19.53
N PRO A 11 -32.61 -29.77 -20.24
CA PRO A 11 -32.22 -29.92 -21.62
C PRO A 11 -30.99 -30.84 -21.69
N THR A 12 -31.17 -31.98 -22.35
CA THR A 12 -30.11 -32.92 -22.72
C THR A 12 -28.94 -32.17 -23.35
N GLN A 13 -27.75 -32.35 -22.77
CA GLN A 13 -26.47 -31.84 -23.29
C GLN A 13 -26.20 -32.42 -24.68
N SER A 14 -26.64 -31.72 -25.72
CA SER A 14 -26.17 -31.92 -27.09
C SER A 14 -24.78 -31.31 -27.21
N ARG A 15 -23.78 -32.18 -27.09
CA ARG A 15 -22.37 -31.93 -27.38
C ARG A 15 -22.22 -31.62 -28.88
N ALA A 16 -22.12 -30.35 -29.24
CA ALA A 16 -21.62 -29.91 -30.53
C ALA A 16 -20.83 -28.62 -30.34
N ASN A 17 -19.53 -28.71 -30.55
CA ASN A 17 -18.62 -27.59 -30.62
C ASN A 17 -18.99 -26.75 -31.85
N ASP A 18 -19.27 -25.46 -31.68
CA ASP A 18 -18.58 -24.39 -32.41
C ASP A 18 -19.15 -23.02 -32.03
N THR A 19 -18.27 -22.03 -32.03
CA THR A 19 -18.52 -20.60 -31.79
C THR A 19 -18.87 -20.20 -30.35
N LEU A 20 -17.84 -19.75 -29.63
CA LEU A 20 -17.93 -18.99 -28.39
C LEU A 20 -18.65 -17.65 -28.62
N VAL A 21 -19.97 -17.68 -28.79
CA VAL A 21 -20.81 -16.57 -28.34
C VAL A 21 -21.11 -16.87 -26.88
N THR A 22 -20.20 -16.45 -26.00
CA THR A 22 -20.47 -16.39 -24.57
C THR A 22 -21.70 -15.50 -24.38
N ASP A 23 -22.86 -16.13 -24.19
CA ASP A 23 -24.06 -15.47 -23.72
C ASP A 23 -23.67 -14.65 -22.46
N PRO A 24 -23.80 -13.31 -22.48
CA PRO A 24 -23.29 -12.45 -21.42
C PRO A 24 -23.92 -12.78 -20.06
N MET A 25 -25.14 -13.34 -20.04
CA MET A 25 -25.75 -13.80 -18.80
C MET A 25 -25.06 -15.07 -18.26
N ARG A 26 -24.59 -15.96 -19.12
CA ARG A 26 -23.89 -17.18 -18.69
C ARG A 26 -22.54 -16.87 -18.07
N ALA A 27 -21.81 -15.91 -18.65
CA ALA A 27 -20.57 -15.40 -18.06
C ALA A 27 -20.81 -14.78 -16.68
N LEU A 28 -21.87 -13.96 -16.53
CA LEU A 28 -22.25 -13.39 -15.24
C LEU A 28 -22.65 -14.46 -14.21
N TYR A 29 -23.36 -15.50 -14.65
CA TYR A 29 -23.78 -16.62 -13.81
C TYR A 29 -22.59 -17.44 -13.30
N GLU A 30 -21.58 -17.70 -14.15
CA GLU A 30 -20.34 -18.36 -13.71
C GLU A 30 -19.57 -17.52 -12.69
N ILE A 31 -19.46 -16.20 -12.91
CA ILE A 31 -18.79 -15.27 -11.99
C ILE A 31 -19.50 -15.25 -10.61
N THR A 32 -20.83 -15.25 -10.60
CA THR A 32 -21.61 -15.20 -9.35
C THR A 32 -21.67 -16.55 -8.62
N LYS A 33 -21.69 -17.68 -9.34
CA LYS A 33 -21.61 -19.01 -8.72
C LYS A 33 -20.28 -19.22 -7.99
N LEU A 34 -19.17 -18.76 -8.57
CA LEU A 34 -17.83 -18.84 -7.95
C LEU A 34 -17.73 -18.01 -6.66
N ARG A 35 -18.39 -16.85 -6.59
CA ARG A 35 -18.35 -15.99 -5.40
C ARG A 35 -19.08 -16.60 -4.20
N ASN A 36 -20.16 -17.36 -4.44
CA ASN A 36 -20.90 -18.06 -3.38
C ASN A 36 -20.13 -19.25 -2.80
N LEU A 37 -19.31 -19.94 -3.60
CA LEU A 37 -18.47 -21.04 -3.11
C LEU A 37 -17.32 -20.56 -2.19
N ARG A 38 -16.83 -19.33 -2.39
CA ARG A 38 -15.77 -18.74 -1.55
C ARG A 38 -16.28 -18.25 -0.18
N SER A 39 -17.59 -18.00 -0.06
CA SER A 39 -18.18 -17.45 1.16
C SER A 39 -18.42 -18.47 2.28
N ASN A 40 -18.40 -19.78 1.98
CA ASN A 40 -18.74 -20.84 2.94
C ASN A 40 -17.53 -21.60 3.54
N ASN A 41 -16.30 -21.14 3.31
CA ASN A 41 -15.11 -21.76 3.91
C ASN A 41 -14.54 -20.93 5.09
N ILE A 42 -15.43 -20.37 5.92
CA ILE A 42 -15.08 -19.65 7.15
C ILE A 42 -15.20 -20.60 8.35
N HIS A 43 -14.44 -21.70 8.37
CA HIS A 43 -14.32 -22.56 9.56
C HIS A 43 -12.90 -23.14 9.72
N GLY A 44 -11.91 -22.25 9.76
CA GLY A 44 -10.58 -22.62 10.24
C GLY A 44 -9.49 -22.47 9.20
N HIS A 45 -9.16 -21.22 8.89
CA HIS A 45 -7.77 -20.88 8.63
C HIS A 45 -7.58 -19.43 9.05
N VAL A 46 -6.61 -19.21 9.94
CA VAL A 46 -6.12 -17.89 10.33
C VAL A 46 -5.99 -17.04 9.07
N ASN A 47 -6.64 -15.88 9.08
CA ASN A 47 -6.61 -14.95 7.97
C ASN A 47 -5.21 -14.35 7.87
N ILE A 48 -4.30 -15.00 7.14
CA ILE A 48 -3.00 -14.48 6.70
C ILE A 48 -3.24 -13.51 5.53
N HIS A 49 -4.15 -12.56 5.71
CA HIS A 49 -4.09 -11.28 5.04
C HIS A 49 -3.54 -10.32 6.09
N ALA A 50 -2.23 -10.43 6.35
CA ALA A 50 -1.51 -9.45 7.15
C ALA A 50 -1.94 -8.07 6.63
N ALA A 51 -2.54 -7.27 7.50
CA ALA A 51 -2.92 -5.90 7.16
C ALA A 51 -1.70 -5.25 6.51
N ARG A 52 -1.86 -4.71 5.29
CA ARG A 52 -0.76 -4.03 4.61
C ARG A 52 -0.23 -2.97 5.58
N PRO A 53 1.06 -3.02 5.96
CA PRO A 53 1.59 -2.07 6.92
C PRO A 53 1.33 -0.67 6.37
N THR A 54 0.84 0.21 7.25
CA THR A 54 0.64 1.61 6.89
C THR A 54 1.99 2.22 6.51
N ILE A 55 1.99 3.30 5.73
CA ILE A 55 3.23 4.00 5.32
C ILE A 55 4.10 4.36 6.54
N LEU A 56 3.46 4.65 7.68
CA LEU A 56 4.13 4.89 8.96
C LEU A 56 4.81 3.64 9.54
N GLU A 57 4.21 2.47 9.39
CA GLU A 57 4.71 1.21 9.98
C GLU A 57 5.85 0.59 9.16
N ASP A 58 6.00 0.98 7.89
CA ASP A 58 7.01 0.44 6.97
C ASP A 58 8.16 1.42 6.65
N ASP A 59 8.19 2.60 7.26
CA ASP A 59 9.29 3.55 7.05
C ASP A 59 10.59 3.17 7.79
N PHE A 60 11.71 3.76 7.35
CA PHE A 60 13.03 3.45 7.89
C PHE A 60 13.23 3.93 9.34
N ILE A 61 12.38 4.84 9.83
CA ILE A 61 12.39 5.28 11.23
C ILE A 61 11.71 4.22 12.10
N SER A 62 10.54 3.70 11.70
CA SER A 62 9.83 2.61 12.37
C SER A 62 10.61 1.30 12.34
N LYS A 63 11.41 1.08 11.30
CA LYS A 63 12.38 -0.02 11.21
C LYS A 63 13.63 0.19 12.09
N GLY A 64 13.78 1.35 12.74
CA GLY A 64 14.89 1.65 13.64
C GLY A 64 16.22 1.93 12.95
N LYS A 65 16.23 2.20 11.63
CA LYS A 65 17.46 2.57 10.90
C LYS A 65 17.95 3.96 11.28
N VAL A 66 17.02 4.86 11.62
CA VAL A 66 17.30 6.19 12.18
C VAL A 66 16.52 6.33 13.49
N SER A 67 17.20 6.81 14.54
CA SER A 67 16.57 7.07 15.84
C SER A 67 15.50 8.15 15.72
N GLU A 68 14.41 8.05 16.48
CA GLU A 68 13.37 9.08 16.51
C GLU A 68 13.92 10.45 16.94
N ALA A 69 14.89 10.46 17.87
CA ALA A 69 15.55 11.70 18.28
C ALA A 69 16.36 12.35 17.15
N ASP A 70 17.13 11.53 16.40
CA ASP A 70 17.90 12.01 15.26
C ASP A 70 16.98 12.50 14.14
N ALA A 71 15.87 11.80 13.92
CA ALA A 71 14.86 12.16 12.93
C ALA A 71 14.23 13.53 13.23
N GLU A 72 13.85 13.78 14.49
CA GLU A 72 13.28 15.06 14.91
C GLU A 72 14.29 16.20 14.80
N GLU A 73 15.55 15.96 15.18
CA GLU A 73 16.64 16.95 15.05
C GLU A 73 16.91 17.32 13.58
N LEU A 74 16.99 16.32 12.70
CA LEU A 74 17.16 16.54 11.27
C LEU A 74 15.97 17.29 10.67
N PHE A 75 14.75 16.88 10.98
CA PHE A 75 13.55 17.55 10.48
C PHE A 75 13.50 19.02 10.95
N ARG A 76 13.81 19.29 12.21
CA ARG A 76 13.87 20.64 12.76
C ARG A 76 14.92 21.49 12.04
N THR A 77 16.12 20.94 11.84
CA THR A 77 17.20 21.63 11.12
C THR A 77 16.79 21.98 9.70
N PHE A 78 16.14 21.04 8.99
CA PHE A 78 15.61 21.28 7.66
C PHE A 78 14.57 22.40 7.65
N SER A 79 13.55 22.31 8.51
CA SER A 79 12.44 23.27 8.53
C SER A 79 12.88 24.69 8.85
N THR A 80 13.88 24.86 9.73
CA THR A 80 14.33 26.17 10.20
C THR A 80 15.41 26.77 9.30
N SER A 81 16.23 25.95 8.65
CA SER A 81 17.34 26.43 7.80
C SER A 81 17.09 26.11 6.34
N LEU A 82 17.13 24.84 5.96
CA LEU A 82 17.22 24.42 4.56
C LEU A 82 15.96 24.73 3.75
N ASN A 83 14.79 24.69 4.38
CA ASN A 83 13.52 25.01 3.73
C ASN A 83 13.52 26.45 3.16
N HIS A 84 14.19 27.41 3.80
CA HIS A 84 14.26 28.80 3.32
C HIS A 84 14.97 28.93 1.97
N TYR A 85 15.89 28.01 1.65
CA TYR A 85 16.52 27.97 0.33
C TYR A 85 15.59 27.44 -0.77
N LEU A 86 14.51 26.76 -0.40
CA LEU A 86 13.54 26.19 -1.32
C LEU A 86 12.35 27.16 -1.49
N TRP A 87 12.40 27.98 -2.54
CA TRP A 87 11.33 28.93 -2.86
C TRP A 87 10.96 29.87 -1.71
N GLY A 88 11.94 30.24 -0.87
CA GLY A 88 11.71 31.12 0.27
C GLY A 88 10.95 30.46 1.43
N GLY A 89 10.99 29.13 1.57
CA GLY A 89 10.34 28.42 2.67
C GLY A 89 8.98 27.81 2.35
N ILE A 90 8.54 27.89 1.09
CA ILE A 90 7.19 27.45 0.68
C ILE A 90 7.17 25.95 0.33
N ALA A 91 8.33 25.34 0.08
CA ALA A 91 8.40 23.96 -0.38
C ALA A 91 7.97 22.93 0.68
N LEU A 92 8.27 23.17 1.96
CA LEU A 92 7.83 22.31 3.04
C LEU A 92 6.39 22.66 3.46
N VAL A 93 5.43 21.85 3.02
CA VAL A 93 3.99 22.02 3.34
C VAL A 93 3.62 21.39 4.70
N HIS A 94 4.47 20.53 5.25
CA HIS A 94 4.18 19.75 6.45
C HIS A 94 4.80 20.37 7.70
N ASP A 95 3.98 20.65 8.71
CA ASP A 95 4.43 21.32 9.95
C ASP A 95 5.19 20.41 10.92
N ASN A 96 5.04 19.09 10.79
CA ASN A 96 5.60 18.13 11.74
C ASN A 96 6.12 16.87 11.05
N LEU A 97 7.06 16.21 11.71
CA LEU A 97 7.69 14.98 11.23
C LEU A 97 6.65 13.90 10.89
N ILE A 98 5.65 13.69 11.74
CA ILE A 98 4.61 12.68 11.52
C ILE A 98 3.82 12.94 10.24
N SER A 99 3.52 14.21 9.93
CA SER A 99 2.79 14.61 8.72
C SER A 99 3.58 14.26 7.45
N VAL A 100 4.91 14.49 7.45
CA VAL A 100 5.79 14.07 6.35
C VAL A 100 5.86 12.55 6.24
N ARG A 101 6.04 11.85 7.36
CA ARG A 101 6.11 10.38 7.39
C ARG A 101 4.83 9.74 6.84
N ARG A 102 3.66 10.33 7.13
CA ARG A 102 2.36 9.87 6.60
C ARG A 102 2.18 10.17 5.12
N SER A 103 2.78 11.25 4.61
CA SER A 103 2.59 11.65 3.22
C SER A 103 3.49 10.87 2.28
N SER A 104 4.78 10.74 2.59
CA SER A 104 5.73 10.05 1.72
C SER A 104 7.05 9.72 2.43
N THR A 105 7.40 8.44 2.47
CA THR A 105 8.72 7.96 2.93
C THR A 105 9.84 8.43 2.01
N LEU A 106 9.58 8.59 0.71
CA LEU A 106 10.57 9.10 -0.25
C LEU A 106 10.90 10.56 0.03
N LEU A 107 9.88 11.40 0.28
CA LEU A 107 10.08 12.81 0.64
C LEU A 107 10.89 12.93 1.92
N LEU A 108 10.54 12.13 2.93
CA LEU A 108 11.27 12.07 4.19
C LEU A 108 12.74 11.67 3.99
N ALA A 109 13.01 10.62 3.22
CA ALA A 109 14.36 10.17 2.92
C ALA A 109 15.17 11.27 2.23
N ALA A 110 14.59 11.94 1.22
CA ALA A 110 15.24 13.05 0.52
C ALA A 110 15.58 14.22 1.47
N ILE A 111 14.64 14.62 2.33
CA ILE A 111 14.85 15.67 3.32
C ILE A 111 16.01 15.29 4.26
N PHE A 112 16.02 14.05 4.76
CA PHE A 112 17.04 13.61 5.71
C PHE A 112 18.41 13.47 5.06
N THR A 113 18.50 12.94 3.84
CA THR A 113 19.76 12.88 3.10
C THR A 113 20.36 14.28 2.92
N VAL A 114 19.57 15.24 2.45
CA VAL A 114 20.07 16.61 2.26
C VAL A 114 20.45 17.24 3.60
N THR A 115 19.67 17.01 4.65
CA THR A 115 19.94 17.62 5.95
C THR A 115 21.15 17.01 6.64
N ALA A 116 21.29 15.69 6.62
CA ALA A 116 22.44 14.99 7.19
C ALA A 116 23.76 15.40 6.51
N LEU A 117 23.71 15.75 5.21
CA LEU A 117 24.86 16.31 4.49
C LEU A 117 25.31 17.69 5.03
N HIS A 118 24.39 18.47 5.60
CA HIS A 118 24.68 19.81 6.11
C HIS A 118 25.02 19.83 7.61
N VAL A 119 24.77 18.74 8.35
CA VAL A 119 25.05 18.65 9.79
C VAL A 119 26.37 17.93 10.02
N PRO A 120 27.40 18.60 10.59
CA PRO A 120 28.67 17.95 10.87
C PRO A 120 28.49 16.82 11.90
N GLY A 121 29.13 15.67 11.67
CA GLY A 121 29.08 14.51 12.56
C GLY A 121 27.89 13.56 12.34
N LYS A 122 27.03 13.81 11.35
CA LYS A 122 25.91 12.92 10.97
C LYS A 122 26.20 12.04 9.75
N GLU A 123 27.47 11.78 9.43
CA GLU A 123 27.89 11.00 8.24
C GLU A 123 27.24 9.60 8.19
N GLN A 124 27.19 8.89 9.32
CA GLN A 124 26.54 7.57 9.37
C GLN A 124 25.04 7.65 9.08
N VAL A 125 24.37 8.71 9.55
CA VAL A 125 22.94 8.92 9.30
C VAL A 125 22.71 9.30 7.83
N PHE A 126 23.63 10.07 7.24
CA PHE A 126 23.62 10.38 5.81
C PHE A 126 23.70 9.10 4.97
N ASP A 127 24.65 8.20 5.24
CA ASP A 127 24.82 6.96 4.48
C ASP A 127 23.55 6.09 4.52
N ILE A 128 22.93 5.98 5.70
CA ILE A 128 21.66 5.25 5.89
C ILE A 128 20.55 5.91 5.06
N CYS A 129 20.36 7.23 5.21
CA CYS A 129 19.28 7.93 4.53
C CYS A 129 19.45 7.92 3.01
N TYR A 130 20.68 8.03 2.52
CA TYR A 130 21.00 7.94 1.09
C TYR A 130 20.73 6.53 0.53
N ALA A 131 21.09 5.48 1.28
CA ALA A 131 20.76 4.11 0.89
C ALA A 131 19.24 3.88 0.83
N GLU A 132 18.48 4.38 1.80
CA GLU A 132 17.00 4.31 1.75
C GLU A 132 16.41 5.13 0.60
N PHE A 133 16.93 6.33 0.36
CA PHE A 133 16.48 7.18 -0.74
C PHE A 133 16.69 6.50 -2.09
N THR A 134 17.89 5.95 -2.33
CA THR A 134 18.21 5.25 -3.59
C THR A 134 17.46 3.94 -3.76
N ALA A 135 17.06 3.27 -2.68
CA ALA A 135 16.22 2.08 -2.75
C ALA A 135 14.76 2.38 -3.12
N LEU A 136 14.30 3.63 -2.98
CA LEU A 136 12.91 4.04 -3.22
C LEU A 136 12.70 4.72 -4.59
N VAL A 137 13.77 5.01 -5.34
CA VAL A 137 13.75 5.64 -6.67
C VAL A 137 13.95 4.58 -7.75
#